data_AF-A0A2L0IB06-F1
#
_entry.id   AF-A0A2L0IB06-F1
#
_cell.length_a   1.000
_cell.length_b   1.000
_cell.length_c   1.000
_cell.angle_alpha   90.00
_cell.angle_beta   90.00
_cell.angle_gamma   90.00
#
_symmetry.space_group_name_H-M   'P 1'
#
loop_
_entity.id
_entity.type
_entity.pdbx_description
1 polymer ?
#
loop_
_entity_poly.entity_id
_entity_poly.type
_entity_poly.pdbx_seq_one_letter_code
_entity_poly.pdbx_strand_id
1 'polypeptide(L)'
;MNKSLNKDYTALYQINQAMLMMAREGEWEGFVTLAADYIINLGVALEQIPETLSDEERAAFGSLLMTLQSNEAEISRALEARLDLLKKGMTSLRHGKKCSQAYSSQVISPFR
;
A
#
# COMPACT_ATOMS: atom_id res chain seq x y z
N MET A 1 -22.39 7.18 21.35
CA MET A 1 -21.37 7.42 20.29
C MET A 1 -20.94 8.88 20.27
N ASN A 2 -19.68 9.15 20.64
CA ASN A 2 -19.04 10.43 20.33
C ASN A 2 -19.05 10.60 18.79
N LYS A 3 -19.86 11.54 18.29
CA LYS A 3 -20.06 11.79 16.85
C LYS A 3 -18.74 12.05 16.09
N SER A 4 -17.70 12.53 16.79
CA SER A 4 -16.35 12.74 16.25
C SER A 4 -15.69 11.41 15.91
N LEU A 5 -15.55 10.51 16.89
CA LEU A 5 -14.91 9.22 16.72
C LEU A 5 -15.49 8.41 15.55
N ASN A 6 -16.82 8.36 15.42
CA ASN A 6 -17.42 7.65 14.29
C ASN A 6 -17.06 8.29 12.93
N LYS A 7 -16.98 9.63 12.85
CA LYS A 7 -16.58 10.32 11.62
C LYS A 7 -15.11 10.05 11.29
N ASP A 8 -14.23 10.12 12.28
CA ASP A 8 -12.79 9.93 12.10
C ASP A 8 -12.48 8.50 11.64
N TYR A 9 -13.15 7.52 12.24
CA TYR A 9 -13.05 6.11 11.82
C TYR A 9 -13.72 5.81 10.47
N THR A 10 -14.83 6.49 10.13
CA THR A 10 -15.44 6.37 8.80
C THR A 10 -14.54 6.96 7.72
N ALA A 11 -13.87 8.08 8.01
CA ALA A 11 -12.90 8.69 7.09
C ALA A 11 -11.69 7.76 6.88
N LEU A 12 -11.17 7.13 7.93
CA LEU A 12 -10.11 6.13 7.83
C LEU A 12 -10.53 4.93 6.97
N TYR A 13 -11.76 4.46 7.14
CA TYR A 13 -12.30 3.38 6.31
C TYR A 13 -12.39 3.77 4.83
N GLN A 14 -12.80 5.00 4.51
CA GLN A 14 -12.85 5.51 3.14
C GLN A 14 -11.46 5.61 2.51
N ILE A 15 -10.48 6.13 3.25
CA ILE A 15 -9.09 6.20 2.80
C ILE A 15 -8.55 4.78 2.55
N ASN A 16 -8.86 3.83 3.44
CA ASN A 16 -8.45 2.45 3.31
C ASN A 16 -9.06 1.76 2.06
N GLN A 17 -10.33 2.00 1.76
CA GLN A 17 -10.95 1.53 0.50
C GLN A 17 -10.33 2.18 -0.74
N ALA A 18 -10.03 3.49 -0.69
CA ALA A 18 -9.39 4.19 -1.80
C ALA A 18 -7.99 3.62 -2.07
N MET A 19 -7.20 3.36 -1.02
CA MET A 19 -5.90 2.70 -1.13
C MET A 19 -6.00 1.30 -1.73
N LEU A 20 -7.00 0.51 -1.34
CA LEU A 20 -7.23 -0.81 -1.91
C LEU A 20 -7.54 -0.73 -3.41
N MET A 21 -8.36 0.23 -3.83
CA MET A 21 -8.70 0.46 -5.23
C MET A 21 -7.46 0.87 -6.04
N MET A 22 -6.68 1.83 -5.54
CA MET A 22 -5.44 2.27 -6.18
C MET A 22 -4.41 1.15 -6.29
N ALA A 23 -4.30 0.29 -5.27
CA ALA A 23 -3.42 -0.89 -5.32
C ALA A 23 -3.87 -1.91 -6.38
N ARG A 24 -5.17 -2.05 -6.62
CA ARG A 24 -5.73 -2.91 -7.68
C ARG A 24 -5.56 -2.30 -9.09
N GLU A 25 -5.71 -0.99 -9.21
CA GLU A 25 -5.58 -0.26 -10.48
C GLU A 25 -4.12 0.02 -10.86
N GLY A 26 -3.18 -0.10 -9.90
CA GLY A 26 -1.76 0.13 -10.11
C GLY A 26 -1.36 1.61 -10.05
N GLU A 27 -2.18 2.44 -9.41
CA GLU A 27 -1.97 3.88 -9.21
C GLU A 27 -1.03 4.14 -8.02
N TRP A 28 0.23 3.74 -8.16
CA TRP A 28 1.18 3.67 -7.04
C TRP A 28 1.65 5.02 -6.50
N GLU A 29 1.74 6.08 -7.32
CA GLU A 29 2.13 7.41 -6.82
C GLU A 29 1.06 8.03 -5.90
N GLY A 30 -0.20 7.93 -6.32
CA GLY A 30 -1.35 8.36 -5.50
C GLY A 30 -1.48 7.52 -4.22
N PHE A 31 -1.25 6.20 -4.34
CA PHE A 31 -1.25 5.28 -3.21
C PHE A 31 -0.25 5.68 -2.11
N VAL A 32 1.00 6.01 -2.47
CA VAL A 32 2.03 6.36 -1.47
C VAL A 32 1.68 7.63 -0.70
N THR A 33 1.09 8.61 -1.39
CA THR A 33 0.66 9.87 -0.77
C THR A 33 -0.48 9.62 0.23
N LEU A 34 -1.50 8.87 -0.19
CA LEU A 34 -2.63 8.51 0.67
C LEU A 34 -2.24 7.59 1.85
N ALA A 35 -1.25 6.73 1.65
CA ALA A 35 -0.76 5.86 2.72
C ALA A 35 -0.09 6.64 3.86
N ALA A 36 0.63 7.72 3.54
CA ALA A 36 1.22 8.58 4.56
C ALA A 36 0.14 9.25 5.42
N ASP A 37 -0.88 9.83 4.77
CA ASP A 37 -2.00 10.46 5.45
C ASP A 37 -2.83 9.46 6.27
N TYR A 38 -3.02 8.25 5.75
CA TYR A 38 -3.70 7.17 6.47
C TYR A 38 -2.99 6.80 7.77
N ILE A 39 -1.68 6.61 7.75
CA ILE A 39 -0.90 6.21 8.94
C ILE A 39 -0.98 7.29 10.02
N ILE A 40 -0.87 8.57 9.63
CA ILE A 40 -0.96 9.70 10.56
C ILE A 40 -2.35 9.76 11.19
N ASN A 41 -3.41 9.69 10.37
CA ASN A 41 -4.78 9.75 10.86
C ASN A 41 -5.15 8.53 11.72
N LEU A 42 -4.60 7.34 11.40
CA LEU A 42 -4.82 6.13 12.20
C LEU A 42 -4.19 6.28 13.59
N GLY A 43 -2.98 6.81 13.68
CA GLY A 43 -2.31 7.08 14.95
C GLY A 43 -3.14 8.02 15.85
N VAL A 44 -3.62 9.13 15.27
CA VAL A 44 -4.47 10.09 15.99
C VAL A 44 -5.79 9.46 16.44
N ALA A 45 -6.41 8.63 15.60
CA ALA A 45 -7.68 7.97 15.92
C ALA A 45 -7.53 6.88 17.00
N LEU A 46 -6.36 6.23 17.09
CA LEU A 46 -6.06 5.25 18.14
C LEU A 46 -5.82 5.94 19.49
N GLU A 47 -5.23 7.14 19.51
CA GLU A 47 -5.03 7.93 20.74
C GLU A 47 -6.34 8.50 21.31
N GLN A 48 -7.36 8.68 20.48
CA GLN A 48 -8.65 9.25 20.89
C GLN A 48 -9.69 8.21 21.35
N ILE A 49 -9.31 6.93 21.48
CA ILE A 49 -10.24 5.87 21.92
C ILE A 49 -10.69 6.15 23.36
N PRO A 50 -12.00 6.30 23.62
CA PRO A 50 -12.51 6.49 24.98
C PRO A 50 -12.28 5.22 25.82
N GLU A 51 -11.82 5.39 27.07
CA GLU A 51 -11.67 4.27 28.02
C GLU A 51 -13.01 3.59 28.36
N THR A 52 -14.13 4.30 28.19
CA THR A 52 -15.48 3.79 28.46
C THR A 52 -16.29 3.72 27.16
N LEU A 53 -16.29 2.56 26.53
CA LEU A 53 -17.19 2.20 25.43
C LEU A 53 -18.26 1.24 25.95
N SER A 54 -19.52 1.37 25.52
CA SER A 54 -20.54 0.36 25.80
C SER A 54 -20.22 -0.96 25.07
N ASP A 55 -20.81 -2.08 25.50
CA ASP A 55 -20.58 -3.39 24.86
C ASP A 55 -20.99 -3.40 23.37
N GLU A 56 -22.06 -2.69 23.02
CA GLU A 56 -22.53 -2.52 21.64
C GLU A 56 -21.56 -1.67 20.80
N GLU A 57 -21.05 -0.58 21.37
CA GLU A 57 -20.05 0.29 20.73
C GLU A 57 -18.72 -0.45 20.55
N ARG A 58 -18.33 -1.26 21.53
CA ARG A 58 -17.12 -2.09 21.48
C ARG A 58 -17.21 -3.18 20.40
N ALA A 59 -18.39 -3.79 20.23
CA ALA A 59 -18.62 -4.77 19.17
C ALA A 59 -18.57 -4.15 17.77
N ALA A 60 -19.23 -3.00 17.57
CA ALA A 60 -19.19 -2.27 16.29
C ALA A 60 -17.77 -1.80 15.94
N PHE A 61 -17.03 -1.30 16.94
CA PHE A 61 -15.65 -0.87 16.79
C PHE A 61 -14.71 -2.04 16.46
N GLY A 62 -14.87 -3.17 17.15
CA GLY A 62 -14.10 -4.38 16.88
C GLY A 62 -14.31 -4.92 15.45
N SER A 63 -15.56 -4.88 14.95
CA SER A 63 -15.88 -5.26 13.57
C SER A 63 -15.18 -4.36 12.55
N LEU A 64 -15.17 -3.05 12.81
CA LEU A 64 -14.50 -2.08 11.95
C LEU A 64 -12.98 -2.31 11.91
N LEU A 65 -12.36 -2.52 13.07
CA LEU A 65 -10.92 -2.83 13.17
C LEU A 65 -10.55 -4.12 12.43
N MET A 66 -11.36 -5.17 12.56
CA MET A 66 -11.15 -6.43 11.82
C MET A 66 -11.22 -6.21 10.30
N THR A 67 -12.12 -5.33 9.85
CA THR A 67 -12.24 -5.00 8.43
C THR A 67 -11.04 -4.19 7.94
N LEU A 68 -10.58 -3.19 8.71
CA LEU A 68 -9.36 -2.44 8.42
C LEU A 68 -8.14 -3.36 8.31
N GLN A 69 -7.98 -4.28 9.26
CA GLN A 69 -6.88 -5.24 9.28
C GLN A 69 -6.92 -6.19 8.07
N SER A 70 -8.11 -6.67 7.69
CA SER A 70 -8.29 -7.51 6.50
C SER A 70 -7.88 -6.76 5.22
N ASN A 71 -8.28 -5.51 5.09
CA ASN A 71 -7.95 -4.69 3.92
C ASN A 71 -6.45 -4.39 3.85
N GLU A 72 -5.80 -4.10 4.99
CA GLU A 72 -4.35 -3.92 5.07
C GLU A 72 -3.57 -5.17 4.65
N ALA A 73 -4.07 -6.36 4.99
CA ALA A 73 -3.49 -7.62 4.55
C ALA A 73 -3.62 -7.85 3.03
N GLU A 74 -4.68 -7.34 2.41
CA GLU A 74 -4.84 -7.37 0.94
C GLU A 74 -3.91 -6.36 0.27
N ILE A 75 -3.85 -5.13 0.78
CA ILE A 75 -2.94 -4.08 0.31
C ILE A 75 -1.48 -4.55 0.40
N SER A 76 -1.09 -5.18 1.50
CA SER A 76 0.28 -5.71 1.69
C SER A 76 0.63 -6.77 0.64
N ARG A 77 -0.29 -7.70 0.35
CA ARG A 77 -0.10 -8.71 -0.70
C ARG A 77 0.06 -8.07 -2.08
N ALA A 78 -0.73 -7.03 -2.40
CA ALA A 78 -0.62 -6.31 -3.66
C ALA A 78 0.74 -5.59 -3.79
N LEU A 79 1.21 -4.97 -2.71
CA LEU A 79 2.52 -4.31 -2.65
C LEU A 79 3.68 -5.30 -2.81
N GLU A 80 3.62 -6.46 -2.15
CA GLU A 80 4.63 -7.52 -2.31
C GLU A 80 4.71 -8.02 -3.75
N ALA A 81 3.56 -8.29 -4.38
CA ALA A 81 3.51 -8.69 -5.78
C ALA A 81 4.12 -7.63 -6.71
N ARG A 82 3.87 -6.35 -6.44
CA ARG A 82 4.47 -5.23 -7.20
C ARG A 82 5.98 -5.15 -7.01
N LEU A 83 6.48 -5.30 -5.78
CA LEU A 83 7.91 -5.33 -5.47
C LEU A 83 8.62 -6.47 -6.23
N ASP A 84 8.00 -7.64 -6.29
CA ASP A 84 8.55 -8.78 -7.03
C ASP A 84 8.58 -8.53 -8.54
N LEU A 85 7.56 -7.89 -9.10
CA LEU A 85 7.58 -7.46 -10.51
C LEU A 85 8.70 -6.45 -10.78
N LEU A 86 8.90 -5.47 -9.91
CA LEU A 86 9.99 -4.48 -10.04
C LEU A 86 11.36 -5.14 -9.95
N LYS A 87 11.56 -6.07 -9.01
CA LYS A 87 12.81 -6.85 -8.88
C LYS A 87 13.08 -7.69 -10.12
N LYS A 88 12.06 -8.37 -10.66
CA LYS A 88 12.17 -9.12 -11.92
C LYS A 88 12.53 -8.19 -13.09
N GLY A 89 11.87 -7.03 -13.18
CA GLY A 89 12.16 -6.01 -14.19
C GLY A 89 13.59 -5.49 -14.13
N MET A 90 14.11 -5.13 -12.94
CA MET A 90 15.51 -4.72 -12.76
C MET A 90 16.49 -5.83 -13.13
N THR A 91 16.18 -7.08 -12.77
CA THR A 91 17.01 -8.23 -13.11
C THR A 91 17.06 -8.42 -14.63
N SER A 92 15.92 -8.37 -15.32
CA SER A 92 15.84 -8.45 -16.78
C SER A 92 16.56 -7.29 -17.48
N LEU A 93 16.41 -6.05 -16.99
CA LEU A 93 17.14 -4.89 -17.50
C LEU A 93 18.66 -5.05 -17.34
N ARG A 94 19.13 -5.56 -16.20
CA ARG A 94 20.55 -5.80 -15.95
C ARG A 94 21.12 -6.87 -16.88
N HIS A 95 20.34 -7.93 -17.16
CA HIS A 95 20.72 -8.95 -18.14
C HIS A 95 20.69 -8.41 -19.58
N GLY A 96 19.66 -7.65 -19.95
CA GLY A 96 19.56 -6.99 -21.25
C GLY A 96 20.70 -6.00 -21.51
N LYS A 97 21.12 -5.22 -20.49
CA LYS A 97 22.29 -4.33 -20.56
C LYS A 97 23.59 -5.11 -20.75
N LYS A 98 23.76 -6.24 -20.06
CA LYS A 98 24.92 -7.13 -20.27
C LYS A 98 24.94 -7.74 -21.66
N CYS A 99 23.81 -8.22 -22.18
CA CYS A 99 23.72 -8.76 -23.54
C CYS A 99 23.99 -7.66 -24.58
N SER A 100 23.39 -6.48 -24.43
CA SER A 100 23.63 -5.32 -25.31
C SER A 100 25.10 -4.87 -25.29
N GLN A 101 25.76 -4.89 -24.13
CA GLN A 101 27.21 -4.64 -24.02
C GLN A 101 28.07 -5.74 -24.66
N ALA A 102 27.66 -7.01 -24.55
CA ALA A 102 28.33 -8.12 -25.22
C ALA A 102 28.19 -8.05 -26.76
N TYR A 103 27.00 -7.69 -27.26
CA TYR A 103 26.79 -7.47 -28.69
C TYR A 103 27.56 -6.26 -29.22
N SER A 104 27.53 -5.12 -28.52
CA SER A 104 28.29 -3.93 -28.93
C SER A 104 29.81 -4.14 -28.86
N SER A 105 30.32 -4.90 -27.89
CA SER A 105 31.75 -5.27 -27.85
C SER A 105 32.16 -6.28 -28.93
N GLN A 106 31.24 -7.12 -29.43
CA GLN A 106 31.50 -8.00 -30.58
C GLN A 106 31.35 -7.29 -31.93
N VAL A 107 30.51 -6.25 -32.03
CA VAL A 107 30.34 -5.46 -33.27
C VAL A 107 31.51 -4.48 -33.49
N ILE A 108 32.28 -4.12 -32.45
CA ILE A 108 33.48 -3.28 -32.55
C ILE A 108 34.74 -4.19 -32.60
N SER A 109 34.87 -5.01 -33.65
CA SER A 109 36.12 -5.63 -34.17
C SER A 109 35.73 -6.87 -35.02
N PRO A 110 36.13 -7.02 -36.30
CA PRO A 110 37.33 -6.48 -36.95
C PRO A 110 37.09 -5.95 -38.38
N PHE A 111 37.27 -4.65 -38.59
CA PHE A 111 37.76 -4.13 -39.87
C PHE A 111 39.04 -3.36 -39.56
N ARG A 112 40.17 -4.06 -39.60
CA ARG A 112 41.50 -3.47 -39.63
C ARG A 112 42.19 -3.95 -40.89
#